data_AF-A0A9D7PRV7-F1
#
_entry.id   AF-A0A9D7PRV7-F1
#
_cell.length_a   1.000
_cell.length_b   1.000
_cell.length_c   1.000
_cell.angle_alpha   90.00
_cell.angle_beta   90.00
_cell.angle_gamma   90.00
#
_symmetry.space_group_name_H-M   'P 1'
#
loop_
_entity.id
_entity.type
_entity.pdbx_description
1 polymer ?
#
loop_
_entity_poly.entity_id
_entity_poly.type
_entity_poly.pdbx_seq_one_letter_code
_entity_poly.pdbx_strand_id
1 'polypeptide(L)'
;MKGLKDGNPMVSVGSFTQKCNQYTCAVVPMFILSGGGMCYSLLGGISYMMYDTSTNQLVIGDHGVPMPFSNIIDVVASDLENSLEFVQLPPEPLLPGYIGSNASFIPLPEFALDGHPNIVDLNKVFKTPFVPTTIGYMYGGILSNGPTSGTTAKGHINTYANSILYSVKIILPTQEVTV
;
A
#
# COMPACT_ATOMS: atom_id res chain seq x y z
N MET A 1 -3.03 -7.95 -26.91
CA MET A 1 -3.46 -6.68 -27.54
C MET A 1 -3.80 -6.91 -29.02
N LYS A 2 -5.07 -7.19 -29.33
CA LYS A 2 -5.59 -7.20 -30.71
C LYS A 2 -6.07 -5.79 -31.07
N GLY A 3 -5.85 -5.33 -32.30
CA GLY A 3 -6.44 -4.08 -32.82
C GLY A 3 -5.67 -2.78 -32.55
N LEU A 4 -4.58 -2.80 -31.75
CA LEU A 4 -3.77 -1.59 -31.53
C LEU A 4 -3.08 -1.11 -32.82
N LYS A 5 -2.69 -2.05 -33.68
CA LYS A 5 -2.05 -1.76 -34.98
C LYS A 5 -3.06 -1.32 -36.05
N ASP A 6 -4.33 -1.70 -35.89
CA ASP A 6 -5.41 -1.44 -36.85
C ASP A 6 -6.24 -0.20 -36.47
N GLY A 7 -5.81 0.57 -35.45
CA GLY A 7 -6.50 1.75 -34.96
C GLY A 7 -7.84 1.48 -34.26
N ASN A 8 -8.16 0.21 -33.98
CA ASN A 8 -9.40 -0.21 -33.35
C ASN A 8 -9.12 -1.16 -32.17
N PRO A 9 -8.50 -0.67 -31.08
CA PRO A 9 -8.21 -1.49 -29.93
C PRO A 9 -9.52 -1.91 -29.25
N MET A 10 -9.67 -3.20 -28.98
CA MET A 10 -10.69 -3.64 -28.02
C MET A 10 -10.14 -3.42 -26.61
N VAL A 11 -10.79 -2.54 -25.86
CA VAL A 11 -10.49 -2.28 -24.45
C VAL A 11 -11.53 -2.99 -23.60
N SER A 12 -11.06 -3.86 -22.70
CA SER A 12 -11.88 -4.42 -21.62
C SER A 12 -11.44 -3.79 -20.31
N VAL A 13 -12.36 -3.19 -19.58
CA VAL A 13 -12.11 -2.68 -18.23
C VAL A 13 -12.39 -3.82 -17.24
N GLY A 14 -11.41 -4.15 -16.41
CA GLY A 14 -11.59 -5.14 -15.34
C GLY A 14 -12.56 -4.63 -14.28
N SER A 15 -13.16 -5.54 -13.52
CA SER A 15 -14.08 -5.20 -12.43
C SER A 15 -13.39 -4.74 -11.14
N PHE A 16 -12.08 -4.99 -11.01
CA PHE A 16 -11.31 -4.59 -9.83
C PHE A 16 -11.22 -3.06 -9.72
N THR A 17 -11.55 -2.54 -8.53
CA THR A 17 -11.46 -1.12 -8.20
C THR A 17 -10.70 -0.98 -6.88
N GLN A 18 -9.47 -0.49 -6.96
CA GLN A 18 -8.63 -0.19 -5.79
C GLN A 18 -9.23 0.99 -5.01
N LYS A 19 -9.38 0.83 -3.70
CA LYS A 19 -10.00 1.80 -2.78
C LYS A 19 -8.99 2.72 -2.11
N CYS A 20 -7.78 2.25 -1.84
CA CYS A 20 -6.77 3.02 -1.10
C CYS A 20 -5.48 3.22 -1.92
N ASN A 21 -4.72 4.27 -1.60
CA ASN A 21 -3.34 4.49 -2.04
C ASN A 21 -3.16 4.55 -3.58
N GLN A 22 -4.10 5.19 -4.28
CA GLN A 22 -4.11 5.27 -5.74
C GLN A 22 -3.09 6.24 -6.31
N TYR A 23 -2.70 7.26 -5.56
CA TYR A 23 -1.62 8.15 -5.97
C TYR A 23 -0.26 7.52 -5.66
N THR A 24 0.78 7.92 -6.37
CA THR A 24 2.15 7.40 -6.22
C THR A 24 2.52 7.26 -4.74
N CYS A 25 2.88 6.05 -4.32
CA CYS A 25 3.32 5.74 -2.97
C CYS A 25 4.52 4.78 -2.97
N ALA A 26 5.09 4.51 -1.79
CA ALA A 26 6.07 3.44 -1.67
C ALA A 26 5.37 2.09 -1.90
N VAL A 27 5.84 1.35 -2.91
CA VAL A 27 5.32 0.04 -3.28
C VAL A 27 6.31 -1.03 -2.84
N VAL A 28 5.83 -2.04 -2.11
CA VAL A 28 6.59 -3.23 -1.73
C VAL A 28 6.10 -4.40 -2.59
N PRO A 29 6.77 -4.68 -3.72
CA PRO A 29 6.45 -5.84 -4.53
C PRO A 29 6.96 -7.10 -3.84
N MET A 30 6.08 -8.09 -3.73
CA MET A 30 6.30 -9.33 -3.01
C MET A 30 5.87 -10.50 -3.87
N PHE A 31 6.56 -11.63 -3.73
CA PHE A 31 6.29 -12.85 -4.46
C PHE A 31 6.21 -14.05 -3.52
N ILE A 32 5.28 -14.97 -3.78
CA ILE A 32 5.14 -16.24 -3.05
C ILE A 32 5.04 -17.41 -4.03
N LEU A 33 5.91 -18.42 -3.86
CA LEU A 33 6.08 -19.49 -4.85
C LEU A 33 4.90 -20.47 -4.85
N SER A 34 4.33 -20.78 -3.68
CA SER A 34 3.21 -21.71 -3.56
C SER A 34 1.92 -21.20 -4.20
N GLY A 35 1.78 -19.88 -4.39
CA GLY A 35 0.61 -19.26 -5.01
C GLY A 35 0.84 -18.75 -6.43
N GLY A 36 2.09 -18.67 -6.90
CA GLY A 36 2.42 -18.08 -8.22
C GLY A 36 2.00 -16.60 -8.38
N GLY A 37 1.57 -15.95 -7.30
CA GLY A 37 0.96 -14.64 -7.30
C GLY A 37 1.93 -13.55 -6.85
N MET A 38 1.72 -12.35 -7.41
CA MET A 38 2.39 -11.14 -6.95
C MET A 38 1.48 -10.41 -5.97
N CYS A 39 2.06 -9.95 -4.87
CA CYS A 39 1.40 -9.05 -3.94
C CYS A 39 2.13 -7.71 -3.93
N TYR A 40 1.40 -6.62 -3.83
CA TYR A 40 1.94 -5.28 -3.77
C TYR A 40 1.41 -4.61 -2.52
N SER A 41 2.27 -4.38 -1.53
CA SER A 41 1.89 -3.53 -0.41
C SER A 41 2.13 -2.07 -0.79
N LEU A 42 1.09 -1.26 -0.63
CA LEU A 42 1.06 0.16 -0.91
C LEU A 42 1.08 0.88 0.44
N LEU A 43 2.15 1.62 0.70
CA LEU A 43 2.39 2.23 2.00
C LEU A 43 1.90 3.69 1.98
N GLY A 44 0.64 3.90 2.33
CA GLY A 44 0.02 5.22 2.45
C GLY A 44 -0.07 5.97 1.13
N GLY A 45 -0.05 7.29 1.18
CA GLY A 45 -0.16 8.15 0.01
C GLY A 45 -1.41 9.02 0.01
N ILE A 46 -1.92 9.33 -1.18
CA ILE A 46 -3.23 9.99 -1.37
C ILE A 46 -4.22 8.92 -1.85
N SER A 47 -5.38 8.87 -1.19
CA SER A 47 -6.30 7.73 -1.29
C SER A 47 -7.73 8.18 -1.51
N TYR A 48 -8.47 7.48 -2.37
CA TYR A 48 -9.90 7.74 -2.58
C TYR A 48 -10.71 7.47 -1.30
N MET A 49 -10.45 6.35 -0.62
CA MET A 49 -11.05 6.04 0.67
C MET A 49 -10.07 6.33 1.81
N MET A 50 -10.61 6.74 2.95
CA MET A 50 -9.89 6.93 4.21
C MET A 50 -10.62 6.23 5.36
N TYR A 51 -9.90 5.91 6.43
CA TYR A 51 -10.49 5.29 7.62
C TYR A 51 -11.10 6.36 8.53
N ASP A 52 -12.39 6.24 8.81
CA ASP A 52 -13.11 7.08 9.76
C ASP A 52 -13.20 6.38 11.12
N THR A 53 -12.50 6.96 12.10
CA THR A 53 -12.45 6.44 13.47
C THR A 53 -13.77 6.59 14.23
N SER A 54 -14.68 7.44 13.77
CA SER A 54 -15.99 7.62 14.41
C SER A 54 -16.98 6.52 14.03
N THR A 55 -16.88 6.00 12.81
CA THR A 55 -17.73 4.93 12.29
C THR A 55 -17.03 3.58 12.23
N ASN A 56 -15.70 3.55 12.40
CA ASN A 56 -14.83 2.40 12.20
C ASN A 56 -14.95 1.79 10.79
N GLN A 57 -15.14 2.65 9.78
CA GLN A 57 -15.34 2.22 8.39
C GLN A 57 -14.44 2.99 7.42
N LEU A 58 -14.27 2.44 6.22
CA LEU A 58 -13.74 3.18 5.08
C LEU A 58 -14.84 4.09 4.53
N VAL A 59 -14.53 5.38 4.42
CA VAL A 59 -15.41 6.40 3.84
C VAL A 59 -14.68 7.10 2.70
N ILE A 60 -15.44 7.71 1.80
CA ILE A 60 -14.84 8.45 0.69
C ILE A 60 -14.13 9.67 1.27
N GLY A 61 -12.86 9.85 0.95
CA GLY A 61 -12.03 10.95 1.42
C GLY A 61 -12.42 12.30 0.82
N ASP A 62 -13.28 12.34 -0.20
CA ASP A 62 -13.61 13.53 -0.99
C ASP A 62 -14.72 14.42 -0.40
N HIS A 63 -15.13 14.22 0.86
CA HIS A 63 -16.13 15.02 1.59
C HIS A 63 -15.71 16.50 1.84
N GLY A 64 -15.23 17.20 0.82
CA GLY A 64 -14.70 18.57 0.88
C GLY A 64 -13.22 18.64 1.26
N VAL A 65 -12.51 17.53 1.28
CA VAL A 65 -11.11 17.43 1.69
C VAL A 65 -10.20 17.49 0.46
N PRO A 66 -9.46 18.59 0.23
CA PRO A 66 -8.46 18.64 -0.84
C PRO A 66 -7.34 17.62 -0.53
N MET A 67 -7.09 16.71 -1.48
CA MET A 67 -5.99 15.72 -1.42
C MET A 67 -6.01 14.87 -0.13
N PRO A 68 -6.87 13.84 -0.03
CA PRO A 68 -6.98 12.98 1.14
C PRO A 68 -5.71 12.15 1.36
N PHE A 69 -4.84 12.59 2.25
CA PHE A 69 -3.68 11.80 2.65
C PHE A 69 -4.10 10.66 3.57
N SER A 70 -3.49 9.50 3.37
CA SER A 70 -3.80 8.27 4.08
C SER A 70 -2.61 7.78 4.89
N ASN A 71 -2.90 7.17 6.03
CA ASN A 71 -1.98 6.39 6.86
C ASN A 71 -2.25 4.88 6.75
N ILE A 72 -3.04 4.47 5.76
CA ILE A 72 -3.45 3.08 5.56
C ILE A 72 -2.39 2.34 4.76
N ILE A 73 -2.11 1.11 5.18
CA ILE A 73 -1.39 0.14 4.37
C ILE A 73 -2.43 -0.66 3.59
N ASP A 74 -2.25 -0.77 2.28
CA ASP A 74 -3.10 -1.58 1.42
C ASP A 74 -2.26 -2.68 0.76
N VAL A 75 -2.84 -3.84 0.51
CA VAL A 75 -2.18 -4.94 -0.21
C VAL A 75 -3.05 -5.37 -1.37
N VAL A 76 -2.53 -5.18 -2.58
CA VAL A 76 -3.15 -5.72 -3.79
C VAL A 76 -2.47 -7.04 -4.14
N ALA A 77 -3.21 -8.13 -4.03
CA ALA A 77 -2.78 -9.45 -4.50
C ALA A 77 -3.37 -9.69 -5.89
N SER A 78 -2.54 -10.09 -6.85
CA SER A 78 -3.00 -10.42 -8.20
C SER A 78 -2.43 -11.76 -8.64
N ASP A 79 -3.29 -12.56 -9.27
CA ASP A 79 -2.90 -13.68 -10.12
C ASP A 79 -3.10 -13.31 -11.60
N LEU A 80 -3.11 -14.31 -12.49
CA LEU A 80 -3.28 -14.12 -13.93
C LEU A 80 -4.70 -13.69 -14.34
N GLU A 81 -5.69 -13.87 -13.48
CA GLU A 81 -7.12 -13.72 -13.80
C GLU A 81 -7.84 -12.71 -12.89
N ASN A 82 -7.42 -12.57 -11.64
CA ASN A 82 -8.12 -11.82 -10.60
C ASN A 82 -7.15 -10.98 -9.75
N SER A 83 -7.67 -9.87 -9.24
CA SER A 83 -7.00 -9.04 -8.25
C SER A 83 -7.90 -8.83 -7.02
N LEU A 84 -7.31 -8.89 -5.84
CA LEU A 84 -7.96 -8.66 -4.55
C LEU A 84 -7.22 -7.56 -3.79
N GLU A 85 -7.97 -6.73 -3.07
CA GLU A 85 -7.45 -5.65 -2.22
C GLU A 85 -7.69 -6.01 -0.75
N PHE A 86 -6.63 -5.95 0.06
CA PHE A 86 -6.66 -6.17 1.50
C PHE A 86 -6.21 -4.88 2.20
N VAL A 87 -7.17 -4.16 2.75
CA VAL A 87 -6.92 -2.89 3.44
C VAL A 87 -6.64 -3.15 4.92
N GLN A 88 -5.47 -2.71 5.41
CA GLN A 88 -5.10 -2.82 6.81
C GLN A 88 -5.80 -1.74 7.63
N LEU A 89 -6.71 -2.17 8.52
CA LEU A 89 -7.51 -1.32 9.40
C LEU A 89 -7.27 -1.71 10.87
N PRO A 90 -7.57 -0.81 11.84
CA PRO A 90 -7.52 -1.15 13.26
C PRO A 90 -8.33 -2.43 13.57
N PRO A 91 -7.84 -3.29 14.50
CA PRO A 91 -6.78 -3.03 15.48
C PRO A 91 -5.34 -3.13 14.94
N GLU A 92 -5.14 -3.46 13.67
CA GLU A 92 -3.80 -3.48 13.07
C GLU A 92 -3.15 -2.10 13.05
N PRO A 93 -1.82 -2.00 13.21
CA PRO A 93 -1.13 -0.73 13.28
C PRO A 93 -1.21 0.02 11.95
N LEU A 94 -1.61 1.29 11.98
CA LEU A 94 -1.52 2.17 10.82
C LEU A 94 -0.10 2.73 10.66
N LEU A 95 0.19 3.36 9.52
CA LEU A 95 1.42 4.13 9.37
C LEU A 95 1.49 5.23 10.45
N PRO A 96 2.70 5.60 10.90
CA PRO A 96 2.90 6.56 12.00
C PRO A 96 2.48 8.00 11.65
N GLY A 97 1.99 8.24 10.44
CA GLY A 97 1.48 9.52 9.98
C GLY A 97 0.90 9.42 8.58
N TYR A 98 0.48 10.57 8.05
CA TYR A 98 -0.01 10.75 6.69
C TYR A 98 1.18 10.88 5.73
N ILE A 99 1.81 9.74 5.47
CA ILE A 99 3.07 9.60 4.72
C ILE A 99 2.88 8.66 3.54
N GLY A 100 3.92 8.55 2.71
CA GLY A 100 3.98 7.55 1.64
C GLY A 100 3.85 8.12 0.25
N SER A 101 3.18 9.27 0.08
CA SER A 101 3.04 9.93 -1.23
C SER A 101 4.41 10.22 -1.83
N ASN A 102 4.72 9.63 -2.98
CA ASN A 102 6.01 9.72 -3.67
C ASN A 102 7.22 9.20 -2.87
N ALA A 103 7.00 8.35 -1.86
CA ALA A 103 8.07 7.65 -1.15
C ALA A 103 8.58 6.45 -1.96
N SER A 104 9.76 5.95 -1.62
CA SER A 104 10.36 4.77 -2.23
C SER A 104 10.62 3.68 -1.19
N PHE A 105 10.45 2.43 -1.62
CA PHE A 105 10.82 1.25 -0.84
C PHE A 105 12.19 0.73 -1.29
N ILE A 106 13.01 0.34 -0.31
CA ILE A 106 14.36 -0.20 -0.49
C ILE A 106 14.38 -1.57 0.19
N PRO A 107 14.33 -2.68 -0.57
CA PRO A 107 14.32 -4.03 0.00
C PRO A 107 15.68 -4.40 0.60
N LEU A 108 15.65 -5.26 1.62
CA LEU A 108 16.86 -5.90 2.12
C LEU A 108 17.30 -7.04 1.18
N PRO A 109 18.57 -7.10 0.76
CA PRO A 109 19.05 -8.11 -0.20
C PRO A 109 18.84 -9.56 0.24
N GLU A 110 18.86 -9.84 1.54
CA GLU A 110 18.66 -11.19 2.09
C GLU A 110 17.25 -11.76 1.83
N PHE A 111 16.26 -10.89 1.64
CA PHE A 111 14.89 -11.26 1.31
C PHE A 111 14.55 -11.04 -0.16
N ALA A 112 15.51 -10.61 -0.99
CA ALA A 112 15.24 -10.39 -2.41
C ALA A 112 14.99 -11.71 -3.14
N LEU A 113 14.10 -11.69 -4.14
CA LEU A 113 13.90 -12.80 -5.07
C LEU A 113 15.12 -12.96 -5.98
N ASP A 114 15.55 -14.20 -6.21
CA ASP A 114 16.75 -14.47 -7.01
C ASP A 114 16.58 -13.94 -8.44
N GLY A 115 17.54 -13.16 -8.92
CA GLY A 115 17.47 -12.47 -10.22
C GLY A 115 16.58 -11.20 -10.24
N HIS A 116 15.87 -10.91 -9.15
CA HIS A 116 14.93 -9.78 -9.04
C HIS A 116 15.13 -9.03 -7.71
N PRO A 117 16.21 -8.21 -7.58
CA PRO A 117 16.61 -7.59 -6.31
C PRO A 117 15.55 -6.65 -5.70
N ASN A 118 14.63 -6.16 -6.52
CA ASN A 118 13.59 -5.23 -6.08
C ASN A 118 12.32 -5.92 -5.56
N ILE A 119 12.21 -7.24 -5.69
CA ILE A 119 11.04 -8.03 -5.27
C ILE A 119 11.37 -8.80 -4.00
N VAL A 120 10.53 -8.70 -2.99
CA VAL A 120 10.68 -9.45 -1.73
C VAL A 120 10.13 -10.87 -1.91
N ASP A 121 10.96 -11.87 -1.64
CA ASP A 121 10.59 -13.28 -1.63
C ASP A 121 9.99 -13.68 -0.28
N LEU A 122 8.67 -13.85 -0.25
CA LEU A 122 7.94 -14.21 0.96
C LEU A 122 8.30 -15.60 1.49
N ASN A 123 8.83 -16.50 0.66
CA ASN A 123 9.32 -17.80 1.12
C ASN A 123 10.59 -17.65 1.97
N LYS A 124 11.40 -16.61 1.74
CA LYS A 124 12.57 -16.29 2.57
C LYS A 124 12.13 -15.62 3.88
N VAL A 125 11.15 -14.73 3.80
CA VAL A 125 10.59 -14.00 4.96
C VAL A 125 9.93 -14.95 5.95
N PHE A 126 9.12 -15.90 5.47
CA PHE A 126 8.27 -16.74 6.33
C PHE A 126 8.90 -18.07 6.76
N LYS A 127 10.23 -18.22 6.64
CA LYS A 127 10.94 -19.41 7.15
C LYS A 127 10.75 -19.62 8.65
N THR A 128 10.58 -18.54 9.40
CA THR A 128 10.28 -18.56 10.83
C THR A 128 8.94 -17.85 11.04
N PRO A 129 7.82 -18.59 11.19
CA PRO A 129 6.52 -17.97 11.37
C PRO A 129 6.44 -17.17 12.68
N PHE A 130 5.55 -16.18 12.73
CA PHE A 130 5.21 -15.37 13.91
C PHE A 130 6.29 -14.40 14.44
N VAL A 131 7.41 -14.23 13.73
CA VAL A 131 8.41 -13.20 14.05
C VAL A 131 8.20 -12.00 13.13
N PRO A 132 8.05 -10.77 13.65
CA PRO A 132 8.10 -9.57 12.83
C PRO A 132 9.45 -9.47 12.11
N THR A 133 9.42 -9.55 10.78
CA THR A 133 10.62 -9.51 9.94
C THR A 133 10.72 -8.16 9.24
N THR A 134 11.82 -7.44 9.44
CA THR A 134 12.12 -6.25 8.65
C THR A 134 12.50 -6.68 7.25
N ILE A 135 11.75 -6.23 6.24
CA ILE A 135 11.97 -6.63 4.83
C ILE A 135 12.64 -5.55 4.00
N GLY A 136 12.80 -4.35 4.56
CA GLY A 136 13.36 -3.19 3.88
C GLY A 136 13.06 -1.90 4.62
N TYR A 137 13.25 -0.80 3.90
CA TYR A 137 13.03 0.55 4.41
C TYR A 137 12.21 1.38 3.44
N MET A 138 11.39 2.28 3.99
CA MET A 138 10.71 3.33 3.23
C MET A 138 11.43 4.65 3.50
N TYR A 139 11.72 5.39 2.43
CA TYR A 139 12.37 6.70 2.50
C TYR A 139 11.70 7.69 1.56
N GLY A 140 11.73 8.97 1.95
CA GLY A 140 11.28 10.07 1.11
C GLY A 140 9.77 10.26 1.13
N GLY A 141 9.29 10.92 0.07
CA GLY A 141 7.89 11.26 -0.12
C GLY A 141 7.46 12.52 0.62
N ILE A 142 6.14 12.69 0.70
CA ILE A 142 5.48 13.85 1.29
C ILE A 142 4.83 13.42 2.61
N LEU A 143 5.10 14.18 3.66
CA LEU A 143 4.42 14.11 4.94
C LEU A 143 3.36 15.21 4.98
N SER A 144 2.13 14.86 5.34
CA SER A 144 1.09 15.83 5.72
C SER A 144 0.89 15.87 7.23
N ASN A 145 0.64 17.06 7.77
CA ASN A 145 0.28 17.25 9.19
C ASN A 145 -1.16 16.84 9.51
N GLY A 146 -1.93 16.34 8.53
CA GLY A 146 -3.29 15.87 8.73
C GLY A 146 -3.79 15.00 7.57
N PRO A 147 -5.05 14.54 7.63
CA PRO A 147 -5.66 13.68 6.60
C PRO A 147 -5.95 14.40 5.27
N THR A 148 -5.34 15.56 5.04
CA THR A 148 -5.59 16.49 3.94
C THR A 148 -4.39 17.40 3.74
N SER A 149 -4.38 18.22 2.69
CA SER A 149 -3.41 19.31 2.54
C SER A 149 -4.03 20.54 1.91
N GLY A 150 -3.41 21.70 2.12
CA GLY A 150 -3.88 22.97 1.58
C GLY A 150 -4.95 23.63 2.45
N THR A 151 -5.70 24.56 1.87
CA THR A 151 -6.68 25.38 2.60
C THR A 151 -8.01 24.65 2.75
N THR A 152 -8.42 24.45 4.00
CA THR A 152 -9.71 23.85 4.38
C THR A 152 -10.56 24.86 5.15
N ALA A 153 -11.83 24.52 5.41
CA ALA A 153 -12.70 25.32 6.29
C ALA A 153 -12.16 25.46 7.73
N LYS A 154 -11.24 24.57 8.16
CA LYS A 154 -10.64 24.57 9.50
C LYS A 154 -9.24 25.21 9.53
N GLY A 155 -8.75 25.72 8.40
CA GLY A 155 -7.42 26.31 8.27
C GLY A 155 -6.56 25.61 7.21
N HIS A 156 -5.31 26.07 7.10
CA HIS A 156 -4.35 25.55 6.14
C HIS A 156 -3.52 24.40 6.73
N ILE A 157 -3.45 23.28 6.02
CA ILE A 157 -2.66 22.10 6.40
C ILE A 157 -1.42 22.01 5.50
N ASN A 158 -0.25 22.15 6.14
CA ASN A 158 1.04 22.10 5.46
C ASN A 158 1.46 20.67 5.11
N THR A 159 2.25 20.57 4.04
CA THR A 159 2.97 19.35 3.64
C THR A 159 4.47 19.62 3.56
N TYR A 160 5.27 18.59 3.81
CA TYR A 160 6.73 18.69 3.83
C TYR A 160 7.37 17.50 3.11
N ALA A 161 8.58 17.69 2.60
CA ALA A 161 9.42 16.56 2.20
C ALA A 161 9.75 15.73 3.44
N ASN A 162 9.56 14.42 3.36
CA ASN A 162 9.83 13.51 4.45
C ASN A 162 11.27 12.97 4.36
N SER A 163 12.11 13.34 5.33
CA SER A 163 13.51 12.89 5.41
C SER A 163 13.73 11.75 6.40
N ILE A 164 12.65 11.16 6.93
CA ILE A 164 12.73 10.07 7.91
C ILE A 164 12.79 8.73 7.17
N LEU A 165 13.69 7.85 7.62
CA LEU A 165 13.78 6.46 7.18
C LEU A 165 12.93 5.58 8.10
N TYR A 166 12.01 4.82 7.53
CA TYR A 166 11.14 3.89 8.28
C TYR A 166 11.51 2.45 7.97
N SER A 167 11.62 1.59 8.98
CA SER A 167 11.71 0.15 8.76
C SER A 167 10.34 -0.40 8.37
N VAL A 168 10.27 -1.16 7.28
CA VAL A 168 9.05 -1.87 6.86
C VAL A 168 9.14 -3.29 7.39
N LYS A 169 8.15 -3.68 8.18
CA LYS A 169 8.08 -5.01 8.80
C LYS A 169 6.84 -5.74 8.33
N ILE A 170 6.97 -7.05 8.18
CA ILE A 170 5.87 -7.96 7.91
C ILE A 170 5.79 -8.99 9.03
N ILE A 171 4.58 -9.35 9.41
CA ILE A 171 4.29 -10.39 10.41
C ILE A 171 3.20 -11.29 9.84
N LEU A 172 3.34 -12.60 10.02
CA LEU A 172 2.23 -13.52 9.82
C LEU A 172 1.33 -13.45 11.05
N PRO A 173 0.04 -13.08 10.91
CA PRO A 173 -0.87 -13.12 12.03
C PRO A 173 -1.01 -14.56 12.54
N THR A 174 -0.99 -14.72 13.86
CA THR A 174 -1.50 -15.93 14.50
C THR A 174 -3.01 -15.95 14.29
N GLN A 175 -3.53 -16.82 13.43
CA GLN A 175 -4.97 -17.11 13.47
C GLN A 175 -5.25 -17.88 14.76
N GLU A 176 -5.94 -17.25 15.72
CA GLU A 176 -6.82 -18.03 16.58
C GLU A 176 -7.97 -18.54 15.70
N VAL A 177 -7.89 -19.81 15.30
CA VAL A 177 -9.04 -20.50 14.72
C VAL A 177 -9.99 -20.80 15.87
N THR A 178 -10.92 -19.89 16.15
CA THR A 178 -12.08 -20.23 16.96
C THR A 178 -13.06 -20.99 16.07
N VAL A 179 -13.21 -22.29 16.30
CA VAL A 179 -14.29 -23.12 15.74
C VAL A 179 -15.57 -22.85 16.51
#